data_AF-A0A5E4IXQ1-F1
#
_entry.id   AF-A0A5E4IXQ1-F1
#
_cell.length_a   1.000
_cell.length_b   1.000
_cell.length_c   1.000
_cell.angle_alpha   90.00
_cell.angle_beta   90.00
_cell.angle_gamma   90.00
#
_symmetry.space_group_name_H-M   'P 1'
#
loop_
_entity.id
_entity.type
_entity.pdbx_description
1 polymer ?
#
loop_
_entity_poly.entity_id
_entity_poly.type
_entity_poly.pdbx_seq_one_letter_code
_entity_poly.pdbx_strand_id
1 'polypeptide(L)'
;MRIRYFGLMGILLLIFLILLAQAATSYSGNQTTNAKDDGPAAVDKEDNTTAGAETMAATALPNVQGIWKATIADREITMALNQSGDSIFGLAKSEGDDPWNGAVAGSLSQDEVMLSLASMPGKRLTATYLRGTVKDDLMTGFYIRSDSSGKAAKGEFTAKMVPNAPSYTPALVEASREPAASVQQSSLQNASAAQISPEQPPKETKGKFYSVTELAKGINPNIMPIMAPL
;
A
#
# COMPACT_ATOMS: atom_id res chain seq x y z
N MET A 1 -17.30 -17.13 11.86
CA MET A 1 -17.65 -15.99 10.96
C MET A 1 -16.38 -15.20 10.66
N ARG A 2 -15.51 -15.67 9.75
CA ARG A 2 -14.19 -15.05 9.46
C ARG A 2 -13.72 -15.27 8.00
N ILE A 3 -14.63 -15.19 7.02
CA ILE A 3 -14.27 -15.39 5.60
C ILE A 3 -14.88 -14.27 4.73
N ARG A 4 -14.74 -13.00 5.15
CA ARG A 4 -15.23 -11.85 4.34
C ARG A 4 -14.16 -10.80 4.00
N TYR A 5 -12.94 -10.90 4.54
CA TYR A 5 -11.90 -9.90 4.33
C TYR A 5 -10.88 -10.24 3.23
N PHE A 6 -10.78 -11.51 2.81
CA PHE A 6 -9.89 -11.91 1.71
C PHE A 6 -10.34 -11.38 0.34
N GLY A 7 -11.65 -11.33 0.09
CA GLY A 7 -12.18 -10.74 -1.14
C GLY A 7 -11.94 -9.23 -1.24
N LEU A 8 -12.03 -8.51 -0.12
CA LEU A 8 -11.86 -7.06 -0.10
C LEU A 8 -10.38 -6.66 -0.24
N MET A 9 -9.45 -7.42 0.35
CA MET A 9 -8.00 -7.25 0.14
C MET A 9 -7.58 -7.56 -1.30
N GLY A 10 -8.15 -8.61 -1.90
CA GLY A 10 -7.90 -8.94 -3.31
C GLY A 10 -8.36 -7.85 -4.28
N ILE A 11 -9.54 -7.26 -4.05
CA ILE A 11 -10.07 -6.16 -4.87
C ILE A 11 -9.23 -4.89 -4.70
N LEU A 12 -8.79 -4.56 -3.48
CA LEU A 12 -7.91 -3.40 -3.23
C LEU A 12 -6.54 -3.55 -3.91
N LEU A 13 -5.96 -4.75 -3.89
CA LEU A 13 -4.71 -5.05 -4.58
C LEU A 13 -4.87 -5.02 -6.11
N LEU A 14 -6.03 -5.43 -6.62
CA LEU A 14 -6.32 -5.41 -8.06
C LEU A 14 -6.56 -3.98 -8.57
N ILE A 15 -7.19 -3.11 -7.78
CA ILE A 15 -7.30 -1.67 -8.08
C ILE A 15 -5.92 -0.99 -8.08
N PHE A 16 -5.05 -1.35 -7.14
CA PHE A 16 -3.67 -0.86 -7.08
C PHE A 16 -2.84 -1.27 -8.33
N LEU A 17 -3.04 -2.49 -8.84
CA LEU A 17 -2.38 -2.98 -10.06
C LEU A 17 -2.89 -2.32 -11.35
N ILE A 18 -4.19 -2.00 -11.44
CA ILE A 18 -4.77 -1.36 -12.63
C ILE A 18 -4.30 0.11 -12.76
N LEU A 19 -4.04 0.81 -11.65
CA LEU A 19 -3.47 2.16 -11.69
C LEU A 19 -2.01 2.18 -12.20
N LEU A 20 -1.22 1.14 -11.92
CA LEU A 20 0.17 1.04 -12.38
C LEU A 20 0.29 0.90 -13.91
N ALA A 21 -0.72 0.35 -14.58
CA ALA A 21 -0.67 0.10 -16.03
C ALA A 21 -0.90 1.36 -16.89
N GLN A 22 -1.50 2.42 -16.34
CA GLN A 22 -1.76 3.65 -17.10
C GLN A 22 -0.55 4.61 -17.13
N ALA A 23 0.49 4.34 -16.33
CA ALA A 23 1.73 5.11 -16.34
C ALA A 23 2.70 4.70 -17.48
N ALA A 24 2.47 3.56 -18.15
CA ALA A 24 3.40 3.02 -19.13
C ALA A 24 3.18 3.49 -20.58
N THR A 25 2.10 4.22 -20.88
CA THR A 25 1.76 4.62 -22.27
C THR A 25 2.19 6.03 -22.68
N SER A 26 2.87 6.77 -21.79
CA SER A 26 3.35 8.13 -22.10
C SER A 26 4.87 8.15 -22.21
N TYR A 27 5.41 7.41 -23.17
CA TYR A 27 6.81 7.56 -23.61
C TYR A 27 6.83 7.80 -25.12
N SER A 28 6.57 9.05 -25.53
CA SER A 28 6.89 9.52 -26.88
C SER A 28 8.21 10.27 -26.80
N GLY A 29 9.29 9.57 -27.16
CA GLY A 29 10.62 10.17 -27.24
C GLY A 29 10.74 11.05 -28.48
N ASN A 30 11.07 12.32 -28.29
CA ASN A 30 11.57 13.17 -29.37
C ASN A 30 13.11 13.23 -29.26
N GLN A 31 13.79 12.38 -30.04
CA GLN A 31 15.23 12.49 -30.25
C GLN A 31 15.48 13.48 -31.40
N THR A 32 16.12 14.61 -31.10
CA THR A 32 16.71 15.48 -32.13
C THR A 32 18.23 15.33 -32.03
N THR A 33 18.83 14.64 -32.99
CA THR A 33 20.29 14.56 -33.17
C THR A 33 20.73 15.71 -34.07
N ASN A 34 21.53 16.64 -33.51
CA ASN A 34 22.27 17.62 -34.30
C ASN A 34 23.60 16.99 -34.73
N ALA A 35 23.79 16.81 -36.05
CA ALA A 35 25.11 16.62 -36.65
C ALA A 35 25.16 17.33 -38.02
N LYS A 36 25.94 18.42 -37.99
CA LYS A 36 26.54 19.26 -39.03
C LYS A 36 26.99 18.55 -40.31
N ASP A 37 26.69 19.13 -41.48
CA ASP A 37 27.57 19.08 -42.65
C ASP A 37 27.30 20.27 -43.62
N ASP A 38 28.32 20.66 -44.39
CA ASP A 38 28.57 22.00 -44.95
C ASP A 38 27.88 22.33 -46.31
N GLY A 39 27.86 23.64 -46.68
CA GLY A 39 27.04 24.29 -47.74
C GLY A 39 27.39 24.02 -49.24
N PRO A 40 27.14 24.93 -50.24
CA PRO A 40 26.60 26.31 -50.19
C PRO A 40 25.53 26.73 -51.25
N ALA A 41 24.96 27.92 -51.02
CA ALA A 41 24.44 28.96 -51.94
C ALA A 41 23.23 28.72 -52.89
N ALA A 42 22.13 29.47 -52.65
CA ALA A 42 21.52 30.40 -53.63
C ALA A 42 20.47 31.30 -52.95
N VAL A 43 20.36 32.51 -53.48
CA VAL A 43 19.54 33.65 -53.06
C VAL A 43 18.07 33.43 -53.42
N ASP A 44 17.12 33.74 -52.53
CA ASP A 44 16.01 34.64 -52.84
C ASP A 44 15.23 35.05 -51.59
N LYS A 45 14.85 36.33 -51.59
CA LYS A 45 14.26 37.09 -50.51
C LYS A 45 12.75 37.06 -50.69
N GLU A 46 12.04 36.34 -49.83
CA GLU A 46 10.61 36.56 -49.63
C GLU A 46 10.29 36.70 -48.13
N ASP A 47 9.67 37.84 -47.85
CA ASP A 47 9.13 38.27 -46.57
C ASP A 47 8.01 37.32 -46.15
N ASN A 48 8.20 36.60 -45.04
CA ASN A 48 7.08 35.98 -44.35
C ASN A 48 7.30 36.09 -42.84
N THR A 49 6.68 37.13 -42.28
CA THR A 49 6.07 37.18 -40.95
C THR A 49 6.70 36.25 -39.93
N THR A 50 7.62 36.80 -39.14
CA THR A 50 8.06 36.21 -37.88
C THR A 50 6.85 36.09 -36.93
N ALA A 51 6.10 35.01 -37.06
CA ALA A 51 5.30 34.50 -35.97
C ALA A 51 6.30 34.13 -34.88
N GLY A 52 6.36 34.95 -33.83
CA GLY A 52 7.16 34.68 -32.66
C GLY A 52 6.84 33.26 -32.20
N ALA A 53 7.82 32.37 -32.35
CA ALA A 53 7.81 31.12 -31.63
C ALA A 53 7.93 31.52 -30.16
N GLU A 54 6.79 31.72 -29.50
CA GLU A 54 6.69 31.64 -28.06
C GLU A 54 7.20 30.24 -27.72
N THR A 55 8.49 30.19 -27.39
CA THR A 55 9.07 29.04 -26.73
C THR A 55 8.28 28.90 -25.45
N MET A 56 7.27 28.02 -25.46
CA MET A 56 6.57 27.65 -24.25
C MET A 56 7.63 27.08 -23.34
N ALA A 57 8.08 27.91 -22.40
CA ALA A 57 9.00 27.49 -21.36
C ALA A 57 8.31 26.29 -20.70
N ALA A 58 8.92 25.12 -20.82
CA ALA A 58 8.45 23.94 -20.12
C ALA A 58 8.50 24.28 -18.63
N THR A 59 7.33 24.53 -18.03
CA THR A 59 7.22 24.74 -16.59
C THR A 59 7.77 23.49 -15.94
N ALA A 60 8.90 23.61 -15.23
CA ALA A 60 9.47 22.50 -14.52
C ALA A 60 8.43 21.95 -13.54
N LEU A 61 8.22 20.63 -13.56
CA LEU A 61 7.35 19.96 -12.59
C LEU A 61 7.91 20.24 -11.17
N PRO A 62 7.03 20.50 -10.18
CA PRO A 62 7.46 20.65 -8.81
C PRO A 62 8.18 19.38 -8.34
N ASN A 63 9.19 19.56 -7.51
CA ASN A 63 9.92 18.44 -6.90
C ASN A 63 9.39 18.24 -5.48
N VAL A 64 8.84 17.06 -5.20
CA VAL A 64 8.33 16.71 -3.87
C VAL A 64 9.30 15.85 -3.06
N GLN A 65 10.47 15.53 -3.61
CA GLN A 65 11.47 14.73 -2.92
C GLN A 65 12.02 15.45 -1.69
N GLY A 66 12.00 14.78 -0.54
CA GLY A 66 12.53 15.31 0.71
C GLY A 66 11.72 14.92 1.93
N ILE A 67 12.04 15.58 3.05
CA ILE A 67 11.32 15.43 4.32
C ILE A 67 10.27 16.53 4.43
N TRP A 68 9.04 16.15 4.74
CA TRP A 68 7.90 17.03 4.90
C TRP A 68 7.33 16.91 6.31
N LYS A 69 7.00 18.04 6.93
CA LYS A 69 6.17 18.10 8.15
C LYS A 69 4.76 18.49 7.77
N ALA A 70 3.82 17.57 7.95
CA ALA A 70 2.41 17.74 7.66
C ALA A 70 1.58 17.87 8.94
N THR A 71 0.54 18.69 8.91
CA THR A 71 -0.53 18.71 9.91
C THR A 71 -1.78 18.10 9.30
N ILE A 72 -2.23 16.97 9.83
CA ILE A 72 -3.42 16.23 9.38
C ILE A 72 -4.27 15.91 10.61
N ALA A 73 -5.55 16.35 10.62
CA ALA A 73 -6.46 16.13 11.76
C ALA A 73 -5.84 16.54 13.11
N ASP A 74 -5.23 17.73 13.15
CA ASP A 74 -4.54 18.31 14.31
C ASP A 74 -3.33 17.52 14.83
N ARG A 75 -2.81 16.58 14.02
CA ARG A 75 -1.62 15.77 14.33
C ARG A 75 -0.47 16.12 13.39
N GLU A 76 0.71 16.35 13.96
CA GLU A 76 1.95 16.50 13.19
C GLU A 76 2.44 15.13 12.71
N ILE A 77 2.75 15.03 11.43
CA ILE A 77 3.26 13.83 10.76
C ILE A 77 4.51 14.22 9.99
N THR A 78 5.57 13.44 10.13
CA THR A 78 6.77 13.57 9.29
C THR A 78 6.71 12.56 8.16
N MET A 79 6.86 13.00 6.91
CA MET A 79 6.92 12.15 5.73
C MET A 79 8.30 12.27 5.07
N ALA A 80 8.85 11.16 4.61
CA ALA A 80 10.00 11.11 3.74
C ALA A 80 9.54 10.64 2.36
N LEU A 81 9.54 11.54 1.40
CA LEU A 81 9.05 11.30 0.05
C LEU A 81 10.23 11.17 -0.91
N ASN A 82 10.18 10.13 -1.73
CA ASN A 82 11.05 9.93 -2.88
C ASN A 82 10.20 10.01 -4.15
N GLN A 83 10.74 10.65 -5.17
CA GLN A 83 10.07 10.86 -6.45
C GLN A 83 10.86 10.19 -7.56
N SER A 84 10.16 9.51 -8.46
CA SER A 84 10.69 8.93 -9.69
C SER A 84 9.73 9.23 -10.83
N GLY A 85 10.05 10.26 -11.61
CA GLY A 85 9.11 10.84 -12.58
C GLY A 85 7.86 11.36 -11.84
N ASP A 86 6.70 10.92 -12.29
CA ASP A 86 5.40 11.27 -11.69
C ASP A 86 5.04 10.39 -10.49
N SER A 87 5.82 9.35 -10.18
CA SER A 87 5.54 8.42 -9.09
C SER A 87 6.19 8.88 -7.77
N ILE A 88 5.46 8.73 -6.67
CA ILE A 88 5.92 9.06 -5.31
C ILE A 88 5.84 7.81 -4.43
N PHE A 89 6.89 7.57 -3.65
CA PHE A 89 6.93 6.53 -2.63
C PHE A 89 7.69 7.01 -1.41
N GLY A 90 7.33 6.51 -0.23
CA GLY A 90 7.89 7.06 0.99
C GLY A 90 7.47 6.37 2.27
N LEU A 91 7.95 6.96 3.36
CA LEU A 91 7.62 6.56 4.72
C LEU A 91 7.00 7.74 5.45
N ALA A 92 6.19 7.46 6.46
CA ALA A 92 5.64 8.48 7.34
C ALA A 92 5.68 8.02 8.79
N LYS A 93 5.75 8.98 9.70
CA LYS A 93 5.62 8.74 11.13
C LYS A 93 4.82 9.83 11.83
N SER A 94 4.21 9.46 12.95
CA SER A 94 3.81 10.40 14.00
C SER A 94 4.53 10.01 15.27
N GLU A 95 4.97 11.02 16.01
CA GLU A 95 5.54 10.87 17.35
C GLU A 95 4.51 11.35 18.40
N GLY A 96 4.86 11.30 19.68
CA GLY A 96 3.99 11.68 20.81
C GLY A 96 3.29 10.49 21.46
N ASP A 97 2.10 10.73 22.01
CA ASP A 97 1.39 9.79 22.92
C ASP A 97 0.93 8.47 22.28
N ASP A 98 0.76 8.45 20.96
CA ASP A 98 0.39 7.27 20.19
C ASP A 98 1.25 7.24 18.91
N PRO A 99 2.54 6.85 19.04
CA PRO A 99 3.48 6.90 17.95
C PRO A 99 3.17 5.78 16.94
N TRP A 100 3.40 6.06 15.66
CA TRP A 100 3.22 5.08 14.62
C TRP A 100 4.14 5.34 13.44
N ASN A 101 4.36 4.28 12.65
CA ASN A 101 5.02 4.32 11.36
C ASN A 101 4.03 3.91 10.27
N GLY A 102 4.26 4.41 9.06
CA GLY A 102 3.41 4.19 7.90
C GLY A 102 4.18 4.27 6.59
N ALA A 103 3.52 3.86 5.52
CA ALA A 103 4.02 3.91 4.16
C ALA A 103 3.19 4.88 3.32
N VAL A 104 3.86 5.59 2.43
CA VAL A 104 3.26 6.56 1.51
C VAL A 104 3.51 6.08 0.08
N ALA A 105 2.48 6.15 -0.76
CA ALA A 105 2.59 5.98 -2.20
C ALA A 105 1.68 7.02 -2.89
N GLY A 106 2.02 7.44 -4.10
CA GLY A 106 1.25 8.49 -4.75
C GLY A 106 1.77 8.88 -6.12
N SER A 107 1.25 9.99 -6.61
CA SER A 107 1.63 10.57 -7.88
C SER A 107 1.64 12.09 -7.85
N LEU A 108 2.41 12.68 -8.76
CA LEU A 108 2.44 14.10 -9.05
C LEU A 108 2.05 14.31 -10.52
N SER A 109 1.14 15.24 -10.77
CA SER A 109 0.80 15.67 -12.13
C SER A 109 0.69 17.18 -12.12
N GLN A 110 1.54 17.87 -12.88
CA GLN A 110 1.68 19.32 -12.81
C GLN A 110 1.95 19.74 -11.36
N ASP A 111 1.10 20.57 -10.76
CA ASP A 111 1.16 21.00 -9.37
C ASP A 111 0.28 20.14 -8.43
N GLU A 112 -0.51 19.21 -8.95
CA GLU A 112 -1.38 18.36 -8.16
C GLU A 112 -0.64 17.11 -7.64
N VAL A 113 -0.71 16.91 -6.33
CA VAL A 113 -0.17 15.74 -5.64
C VAL A 113 -1.29 14.90 -5.05
N MET A 114 -1.24 13.59 -5.30
CA MET A 114 -2.15 12.60 -4.74
C MET A 114 -1.33 11.60 -3.94
N LEU A 115 -1.56 11.50 -2.63
CA LEU A 115 -0.85 10.58 -1.75
C LEU A 115 -1.84 9.64 -1.06
N SER A 116 -1.44 8.39 -0.89
CA SER A 116 -2.09 7.39 -0.06
C SER A 116 -1.14 6.98 1.04
N LEU A 117 -1.59 7.15 2.28
CA LEU A 117 -0.87 6.80 3.51
C LEU A 117 -1.57 5.62 4.18
N ALA A 118 -0.82 4.55 4.42
CA ALA A 118 -1.24 3.43 5.26
C ALA A 118 -0.45 3.46 6.57
N SER A 119 -1.16 3.40 7.70
CA SER A 119 -0.56 3.45 9.05
C SER A 119 -1.33 2.59 10.04
N MET A 120 -0.70 2.30 11.18
CA MET A 120 -1.34 1.57 12.29
C MET A 120 -1.16 2.32 13.63
N PRO A 121 -1.84 3.47 13.83
CA PRO A 121 -1.93 4.12 15.14
C PRO A 121 -2.54 3.16 16.17
N GLY A 122 -1.85 2.94 17.28
CA GLY A 122 -2.16 1.94 18.29
C GLY A 122 -2.34 0.53 17.71
N LYS A 123 -3.60 0.12 17.52
CA LYS A 123 -3.99 -1.19 16.97
C LYS A 123 -5.03 -1.07 15.84
N ARG A 124 -5.08 0.09 15.18
CA ARG A 124 -6.08 0.42 14.16
C ARG A 124 -5.41 0.64 12.82
N LEU A 125 -5.68 -0.24 11.85
CA LEU A 125 -5.25 0.02 10.48
C LEU A 125 -6.02 1.24 9.96
N THR A 126 -5.27 2.24 9.50
CA THR A 126 -5.80 3.52 9.06
C THR A 126 -5.27 3.82 7.66
N ALA A 127 -6.20 4.07 6.73
CA ALA A 127 -5.91 4.53 5.38
C ALA A 127 -6.27 6.02 5.29
N THR A 128 -5.32 6.84 4.85
CA THR A 128 -5.51 8.27 4.62
C THR A 128 -5.15 8.59 3.19
N TYR A 129 -6.09 9.18 2.45
CA TYR A 129 -5.87 9.71 1.13
C TYR A 129 -5.70 11.23 1.24
N LEU A 130 -4.67 11.77 0.62
CA LEU A 130 -4.41 13.21 0.52
C LEU A 130 -4.44 13.62 -0.94
N ARG A 131 -5.10 14.75 -1.22
CA ARG A 131 -5.01 15.43 -2.51
C ARG A 131 -4.74 16.90 -2.25
N GLY A 132 -3.73 17.44 -2.89
CA GLY A 132 -3.35 18.83 -2.71
C GLY A 132 -2.59 19.39 -3.89
N THR A 133 -2.14 20.63 -3.70
CA THR A 133 -1.31 21.35 -4.65
C THR A 133 0.05 21.62 -4.00
N VAL A 134 1.11 21.52 -4.79
CA VAL A 134 2.48 21.82 -4.37
C VAL A 134 2.90 23.14 -5.00
N LYS A 135 3.33 24.08 -4.15
CA LYS A 135 3.93 25.33 -4.58
C LYS A 135 5.13 25.63 -3.69
N ASP A 136 6.29 25.75 -4.31
CA ASP A 136 7.57 25.91 -3.62
C ASP A 136 7.73 24.76 -2.58
N ASP A 137 7.97 25.11 -1.32
CA ASP A 137 8.15 24.17 -0.19
C ASP A 137 6.85 23.93 0.60
N LEU A 138 5.68 24.23 0.02
CA LEU A 138 4.38 24.11 0.66
C LEU A 138 3.45 23.22 -0.13
N MET A 139 2.83 22.27 0.57
CA MET A 139 1.75 21.43 0.08
C MET A 139 0.49 21.73 0.87
N THR A 140 -0.62 22.00 0.19
CA THR A 140 -1.91 22.27 0.85
C THR A 140 -3.01 21.51 0.14
N GLY A 141 -4.00 21.04 0.88
CA GLY A 141 -5.12 20.35 0.27
C GLY A 141 -6.07 19.75 1.29
N PHE A 142 -6.69 18.63 0.91
CA PHE A 142 -7.63 17.92 1.76
C PHE A 142 -7.23 16.46 1.96
N TYR A 143 -7.69 15.89 3.06
CA TYR A 143 -7.56 14.48 3.34
C TYR A 143 -8.93 13.82 3.54
N ILE A 144 -8.97 12.52 3.24
CA ILE A 144 -10.04 11.62 3.63
C ILE A 144 -9.37 10.43 4.33
N ARG A 145 -9.87 10.08 5.50
CA ARG A 145 -9.33 8.99 6.33
C ARG A 145 -10.42 8.00 6.68
N SER A 146 -10.07 6.73 6.70
CA SER A 146 -10.89 5.65 7.24
C SER A 146 -10.05 4.70 8.08
N ASP A 147 -10.61 4.18 9.17
CA ASP A 147 -9.97 3.17 10.03
C ASP A 147 -10.67 1.80 9.96
N SER A 148 -9.99 0.78 10.47
CA SER A 148 -10.51 -0.59 10.51
C SER A 148 -11.72 -0.79 11.44
N SER A 149 -12.16 0.24 12.17
CA SER A 149 -13.40 0.23 12.94
C SER A 149 -14.59 0.87 12.20
N GLY A 150 -14.37 1.31 10.95
CA GLY A 150 -15.38 1.96 10.13
C GLY A 150 -15.56 3.45 10.43
N LYS A 151 -14.66 4.06 11.23
CA LYS A 151 -14.68 5.51 11.46
C LYS A 151 -14.01 6.22 10.31
N ALA A 152 -14.68 7.25 9.79
CA ALA A 152 -14.16 8.11 8.74
C ALA A 152 -14.03 9.56 9.19
N ALA A 153 -13.08 10.28 8.62
CA ALA A 153 -12.91 11.72 8.80
C ALA A 153 -12.46 12.36 7.50
N LYS A 154 -12.77 13.65 7.32
CA LYS A 154 -12.23 14.48 6.24
C LYS A 154 -11.85 15.84 6.80
N GLY A 155 -10.94 16.52 6.14
CA GLY A 155 -10.52 17.85 6.53
C GLY A 155 -9.44 18.38 5.61
N GLU A 156 -8.85 19.49 6.01
CA GLU A 156 -7.72 20.09 5.31
C GLU A 156 -6.40 19.58 5.88
N PHE A 157 -5.35 19.65 5.07
CA PHE A 157 -3.99 19.45 5.54
C PHE A 157 -3.07 20.52 4.96
N THR A 158 -1.99 20.75 5.68
CA THR A 158 -0.85 21.53 5.19
C THR A 158 0.42 20.74 5.45
N ALA A 159 1.40 20.82 4.56
CA ALA A 159 2.72 20.26 4.78
C ALA A 159 3.80 21.21 4.28
N LYS A 160 4.87 21.34 5.05
CA LYS A 160 6.04 22.16 4.70
C LYS A 160 7.26 21.27 4.54
N MET A 161 8.05 21.51 3.50
CA MET A 161 9.33 20.85 3.33
C MET A 161 10.29 21.33 4.44
N VAL A 162 11.07 20.40 4.99
CA VAL A 162 12.12 20.71 5.96
C VAL A 162 13.46 20.75 5.21
N PRO A 163 14.01 21.95 4.94
CA PRO A 163 15.28 22.06 4.23
C PRO A 163 16.41 21.48 5.08
N ASN A 164 17.35 20.78 4.43
CA ASN A 164 18.51 20.15 5.09
C ASN A 164 18.13 19.24 6.28
N ALA A 165 17.00 18.55 6.18
CA ALA A 165 16.56 17.65 7.22
C ALA A 165 17.60 16.54 7.48
N PRO A 166 17.78 16.11 8.74
CA PRO A 166 18.47 14.87 9.01
C PRO A 166 17.76 13.70 8.31
N SER A 167 18.49 12.61 8.07
CA SER A 167 17.91 11.42 7.48
C SER A 167 16.67 10.96 8.27
N TYR A 168 15.68 10.44 7.55
CA TYR A 168 14.45 9.92 8.16
C TYR A 168 14.77 8.82 9.18
N THR A 169 14.23 8.97 10.38
CA THR A 169 14.24 7.94 11.42
C THR A 169 12.81 7.51 11.72
N PRO A 170 12.49 6.20 11.75
CA PRO A 170 11.18 5.73 12.19
C PRO A 170 10.84 6.18 13.62
N ALA A 171 9.56 6.36 13.93
CA ALA A 171 9.11 6.57 15.29
C ALA A 171 9.35 5.31 16.13
N LEU A 172 9.73 5.50 17.40
CA LEU A 172 9.82 4.42 18.37
C LEU A 172 8.41 3.99 18.77
N VAL A 173 8.02 2.78 18.37
CA VAL A 173 6.71 2.19 18.71
C VAL A 173 6.96 1.00 19.62
N GLU A 174 6.39 1.00 20.82
CA GLU A 174 6.50 -0.14 21.72
C GLU A 174 5.82 -1.37 21.09
N ALA A 175 6.61 -2.42 20.86
CA ALA A 175 6.08 -3.69 20.39
C ALA A 175 5.15 -4.27 21.46
N SER A 176 3.89 -4.50 21.10
CA SER A 176 2.95 -5.23 21.94
C SER A 176 3.52 -6.63 22.20
N ARG A 177 4.11 -6.86 23.37
CA ARG A 177 4.60 -8.18 23.79
C ARG A 177 3.40 -9.12 23.93
N GLU A 178 3.27 -10.11 23.05
CA GLU A 178 2.45 -11.28 23.37
C GLU A 178 3.13 -12.05 24.53
N PRO A 179 2.38 -12.56 25.52
CA PRO A 179 2.97 -13.43 26.53
C PRO A 179 3.56 -14.66 25.84
N ALA A 180 4.87 -14.87 25.97
CA ALA A 180 5.52 -16.09 25.52
C ALA A 180 4.87 -17.27 26.25
N ALA A 181 4.20 -18.15 25.51
CA ALA A 181 3.79 -19.44 26.05
C ALA A 181 5.06 -20.20 26.44
N SER A 182 5.16 -20.60 27.71
CA SER A 182 6.28 -21.38 28.22
C SER A 182 6.39 -22.69 27.44
N VAL A 183 7.48 -22.86 26.70
CA VAL A 183 7.80 -24.15 26.07
C VAL A 183 8.34 -25.06 27.17
N GLN A 184 7.51 -25.97 27.68
CA GLN A 184 7.99 -27.08 28.50
C GLN A 184 8.71 -28.07 27.60
N GLN A 185 10.03 -28.10 27.75
CA GLN A 185 10.96 -28.99 27.08
C GLN A 185 10.92 -30.37 27.75
N SER A 186 10.20 -31.33 27.17
CA SER A 186 10.26 -32.73 27.59
C SER A 186 11.28 -33.47 26.73
N SER A 187 12.48 -33.67 27.27
CA SER A 187 13.48 -34.58 26.74
C SER A 187 13.16 -36.02 27.13
N LEU A 188 13.09 -36.96 26.18
CA LEU A 188 13.47 -38.36 26.41
C LEU A 188 14.06 -38.98 25.12
N GLN A 189 15.29 -39.46 25.26
CA GLN A 189 16.06 -40.24 24.29
C GLN A 189 15.71 -41.74 24.41
N ASN A 190 15.68 -42.40 23.24
CA ASN A 190 16.01 -43.80 22.89
C ASN A 190 15.56 -44.99 23.78
N ALA A 191 14.85 -45.96 23.18
CA ALA A 191 15.45 -47.24 22.72
C ALA A 191 14.39 -48.26 22.20
N SER A 192 14.67 -48.80 21.00
CA SER A 192 14.61 -50.22 20.56
C SER A 192 13.36 -51.12 20.67
N ALA A 193 13.01 -51.68 19.50
CA ALA A 193 12.53 -53.04 19.18
C ALA A 193 11.09 -53.54 19.49
N ALA A 194 10.44 -53.93 18.38
CA ALA A 194 9.52 -55.05 18.14
C ALA A 194 8.10 -55.09 18.77
N GLN A 195 7.11 -55.28 17.87
CA GLN A 195 5.90 -56.15 17.90
C GLN A 195 5.28 -56.39 19.29
N ILE A 196 3.97 -56.20 19.56
CA ILE A 196 2.78 -56.92 19.03
C ILE A 196 1.50 -56.13 19.43
N SER A 197 0.44 -56.20 18.62
CA SER A 197 -0.97 -55.93 19.00
C SER A 197 -1.49 -57.11 19.87
N PRO A 198 -2.46 -56.97 20.80
CA PRO A 198 -3.85 -56.58 20.48
C PRO A 198 -4.61 -55.70 21.52
N GLU A 199 -5.54 -54.89 20.99
CA GLU A 199 -6.93 -54.71 21.44
C GLU A 199 -7.24 -54.33 22.91
N GLN A 200 -7.52 -53.03 23.16
CA GLN A 200 -8.76 -52.52 23.80
C GLN A 200 -8.77 -50.97 23.88
N PRO A 201 -9.96 -50.33 23.88
CA PRO A 201 -10.15 -48.95 23.40
C PRO A 201 -9.82 -47.88 24.46
N PRO A 202 -9.28 -46.72 24.07
CA PRO A 202 -9.22 -45.56 24.96
C PRO A 202 -10.59 -44.89 25.07
N LYS A 203 -10.97 -44.63 26.33
CA LYS A 203 -12.21 -44.01 26.79
C LYS A 203 -12.46 -42.64 26.12
N GLU A 204 -13.72 -42.43 25.72
CA GLU A 204 -14.25 -41.13 25.30
C GLU A 204 -14.05 -40.05 26.38
N THR A 205 -13.13 -39.12 26.14
CA THR A 205 -13.24 -37.77 26.68
C THR A 205 -14.04 -36.93 25.69
N LYS A 206 -15.31 -36.67 26.02
CA LYS A 206 -16.20 -35.77 25.28
C LYS A 206 -15.64 -34.34 25.24
N GLY A 207 -14.82 -34.06 24.23
CA GLY A 207 -14.48 -32.70 23.82
C GLY A 207 -15.64 -32.06 23.06
N LYS A 208 -15.77 -30.73 23.16
CA LYS A 208 -16.81 -29.89 22.52
C LYS A 208 -16.83 -29.90 20.98
N PHE A 209 -16.13 -30.83 20.33
CA PHE A 209 -15.97 -30.90 18.89
C PHE A 209 -16.22 -32.32 18.42
N TYR A 210 -17.25 -32.51 17.60
CA TYR A 210 -17.55 -33.78 16.95
C TYR A 210 -16.62 -33.99 15.76
N SER A 211 -16.08 -35.19 15.60
CA SER A 211 -15.25 -35.54 14.45
C SER A 211 -16.14 -35.65 13.20
N VAL A 212 -15.78 -34.96 12.11
CA VAL A 212 -16.56 -34.95 10.85
C VAL A 212 -16.64 -36.36 10.24
N THR A 213 -15.65 -37.20 10.51
CA THR A 213 -15.59 -38.61 10.05
C THR A 213 -16.62 -39.49 10.77
N GLU A 214 -17.07 -39.12 11.98
CA GLU A 214 -18.12 -39.83 12.72
C GLU A 214 -19.52 -39.45 12.23
N LEU A 215 -19.72 -38.20 11.77
CA LEU A 215 -20.99 -37.76 11.19
C LEU A 215 -21.31 -38.43 9.85
N ALA A 216 -20.30 -38.88 9.12
CA ALA A 216 -20.48 -39.50 7.80
C ALA A 216 -20.87 -40.99 7.85
N LYS A 217 -20.74 -41.66 9.01
CA LYS A 217 -21.08 -43.09 9.15
C LYS A 217 -22.57 -43.39 9.25
N GLY A 218 -23.42 -42.36 9.35
CA GLY A 218 -24.88 -42.50 9.50
C GLY A 218 -25.72 -42.29 8.24
N ILE A 219 -25.12 -41.89 7.12
CA ILE A 219 -25.88 -41.71 5.86
C ILE A 219 -25.93 -43.05 5.16
N ASN A 220 -27.04 -43.78 5.31
CA ASN A 220 -27.33 -44.96 4.51
C ASN A 220 -27.52 -44.51 3.04
N PRO A 221 -26.65 -44.93 2.09
CA PRO A 221 -26.76 -44.50 0.70
C PRO A 221 -27.98 -45.11 -0.02
N ASN A 222 -28.75 -45.97 0.66
CA ASN A 222 -29.92 -46.66 0.10
C ASN A 222 -31.27 -45.97 0.37
N ILE A 223 -31.26 -44.68 0.72
CA ILE A 223 -32.48 -43.85 0.82
C ILE A 223 -32.55 -42.88 -0.37
N MET A 224 -32.43 -43.41 -1.59
CA MET A 224 -32.87 -42.67 -2.77
C MET A 224 -34.33 -43.05 -3.04
N PRO A 225 -35.26 -42.08 -3.15
CA PRO A 225 -36.60 -42.38 -3.61
C PRO A 225 -36.52 -42.94 -5.03
N ILE A 226 -36.94 -44.19 -5.19
CA ILE A 226 -37.19 -44.81 -6.49
C ILE A 226 -38.29 -43.98 -7.13
N MET A 227 -37.95 -43.16 -8.14
CA MET A 227 -38.97 -42.55 -8.98
C MET A 227 -39.71 -43.69 -9.69
N ALA A 228 -41.01 -43.81 -9.42
CA ALA A 228 -41.90 -44.72 -10.13
C ALA A 228 -41.89 -44.34 -11.63
N PRO A 229 -41.95 -45.33 -12.54
CA PRO A 229 -41.85 -45.05 -13.97
C PRO A 229 -43.14 -44.50 -14.57
N LEU A 230 -42.91 -43.58 -15.53
CA LEU A 230 -43.76 -43.02 -16.59
C LEU A 230 -44.84 -42.01 -16.17
#